data_AF-A0A640NZ11-F1
#
_entry.id   AF-A0A640NZ11-F1
#
_cell.length_a   1.000
_cell.length_b   1.000
_cell.length_c   1.000
_cell.angle_alpha   90.00
_cell.angle_beta   90.00
_cell.angle_gamma   90.00
#
_symmetry.space_group_name_H-M   'P 1'
#
loop_
_entity.id
_entity.type
_entity.pdbx_description
1 polymer ?
#
loop_
_entity_poly.entity_id
_entity_poly.type
_entity_poly.pdbx_seq_one_letter_code
_entity_poly.pdbx_strand_id
1 'polypeptide(L)'
;MIVLFKQRNFAVGAGLAKSEALVAGVVGTLFFGSYLTPLGWAGIVIGGVAVFILSSGGRLYGISVKTMVIGFACGTCFALTSLLVREASHMLSVPHTLGAAWVLLWVLCVQTVTLSTYIGLTNPVIFKQLKAAKKQVLAISAVSCLGSICWFTAMALQHVALVKTLGQLEVLLTLLLSHYWLKNTVTKREITGLLLVGVAATMVMWA
;
A
#
# COMPACT_ATOMS: atom_id res chain seq x y z
N MET A 1 5.66 10.15 -1.28
CA MET A 1 4.89 9.91 -0.03
C MET A 1 5.16 10.95 1.07
N ILE A 2 6.40 11.16 1.53
CA ILE A 2 6.71 12.08 2.65
C ILE A 2 6.24 13.53 2.40
N VAL A 3 6.47 14.06 1.20
CA VAL A 3 5.98 15.40 0.80
C VAL A 3 4.46 15.46 0.78
N LEU A 4 3.81 14.34 0.42
CA LEU A 4 2.37 14.20 0.35
C LEU A 4 1.74 14.28 1.75
N PHE A 5 2.39 13.68 2.75
CA PHE A 5 2.00 13.77 4.15
C PHE A 5 2.13 15.18 4.74
N LYS A 6 2.92 16.07 4.13
CA LYS A 6 3.02 17.47 4.55
C LYS A 6 1.94 18.38 3.93
N GLN A 7 1.09 17.86 3.02
CA GLN A 7 0.07 18.68 2.36
C GLN A 7 -1.27 18.66 3.11
N ARG A 8 -2.00 19.79 3.05
CA ARG A 8 -3.27 20.02 3.76
C ARG A 8 -4.37 18.99 3.46
N ASN A 9 -4.33 18.32 2.31
CA ASN A 9 -5.33 17.31 1.91
C ASN A 9 -4.79 15.88 2.06
N PHE A 10 -4.36 15.53 3.28
CA PHE A 10 -3.83 14.21 3.65
C PHE A 10 -4.72 13.05 3.16
N ALA A 11 -6.02 13.12 3.45
CA ALA A 11 -6.95 12.03 3.17
C ALA A 11 -7.03 11.73 1.66
N VAL A 12 -7.17 12.76 0.83
CA VAL A 12 -7.21 12.65 -0.64
C VAL A 12 -5.88 12.11 -1.17
N GLY A 13 -4.77 12.61 -0.64
CA GLY A 13 -3.44 12.17 -1.01
C GLY A 13 -3.15 10.70 -0.71
N ALA A 14 -3.60 10.22 0.45
CA ALA A 14 -3.52 8.82 0.83
C ALA A 14 -4.42 7.92 -0.04
N GLY A 15 -5.61 8.41 -0.42
CA GLY A 15 -6.52 7.68 -1.31
C GLY A 15 -5.98 7.56 -2.72
N LEU A 16 -5.36 8.64 -3.23
CA LEU A 16 -4.67 8.62 -4.51
C LEU A 16 -3.43 7.73 -4.48
N ALA A 17 -2.70 7.64 -3.37
CA ALA A 17 -1.61 6.68 -3.25
C ALA A 17 -2.12 5.22 -3.32
N LYS A 18 -3.35 4.96 -2.88
CA LYS A 18 -4.01 3.65 -2.96
C LYS A 18 -4.58 3.33 -4.36
N SER A 19 -4.42 4.23 -5.34
CA SER A 19 -4.60 3.89 -6.77
C SER A 19 -3.56 2.88 -7.26
N GLU A 20 -2.56 2.54 -6.43
CA GLU A 20 -1.57 1.50 -6.66
C GLU A 20 -2.18 0.19 -7.18
N ALA A 21 -3.30 -0.29 -6.59
CA ALA A 21 -3.92 -1.55 -7.02
C ALA A 21 -4.44 -1.49 -8.48
N LEU A 22 -5.01 -0.34 -8.86
CA LEU A 22 -5.56 -0.10 -10.19
C LEU A 22 -4.42 0.06 -11.21
N VAL A 23 -3.37 0.81 -10.87
CA VAL A 23 -2.17 0.92 -11.70
C VAL A 23 -1.48 -0.44 -11.85
N ALA A 24 -1.37 -1.22 -10.77
CA ALA A 24 -0.79 -2.56 -10.82
C ALA A 24 -1.59 -3.51 -11.72
N GLY A 25 -2.92 -3.39 -11.75
CA GLY A 25 -3.78 -4.14 -12.67
C GLY A 25 -3.56 -3.76 -14.14
N VAL A 26 -3.56 -2.45 -14.44
CA VAL A 26 -3.33 -1.95 -15.82
C VAL A 26 -1.92 -2.28 -16.31
N VAL A 27 -0.89 -1.92 -15.54
CA VAL A 27 0.51 -2.13 -15.93
C VAL A 27 0.85 -3.62 -15.92
N GLY A 28 0.33 -4.39 -14.95
CA GLY A 28 0.50 -5.83 -14.86
C GLY A 28 -0.09 -6.58 -16.06
N THR A 29 -1.28 -6.20 -16.52
CA THR A 29 -1.91 -6.80 -17.71
C THR A 29 -1.17 -6.43 -19.00
N LEU A 30 -0.77 -5.16 -19.16
CA LEU A 30 -0.15 -4.67 -20.39
C LEU A 30 1.30 -5.12 -20.59
N PHE A 31 2.12 -5.10 -19.54
CA PHE A 31 3.58 -5.31 -19.65
C PHE A 31 4.03 -6.68 -19.14
N PHE A 32 3.32 -7.27 -18.18
CA PHE A 32 3.73 -8.49 -17.49
C PHE A 32 2.83 -9.69 -17.81
N GLY A 33 1.89 -9.56 -18.75
CA GLY A 33 0.99 -10.64 -19.15
C GLY A 33 0.13 -11.21 -18.03
N SER A 34 -0.08 -10.44 -16.95
CA SER A 34 -0.90 -10.85 -15.82
C SER A 34 -2.38 -10.73 -16.15
N TYR A 35 -2.94 -11.72 -16.85
CA TYR A 35 -4.35 -11.71 -17.23
C TYR A 35 -5.25 -11.86 -16.00
N LEU A 36 -5.94 -10.78 -15.66
CA LEU A 36 -6.95 -10.77 -14.60
C LEU A 36 -8.32 -11.17 -15.16
N THR A 37 -9.06 -11.98 -14.42
CA THR A 37 -10.46 -12.29 -14.74
C THR A 37 -11.32 -11.01 -14.70
N PRO A 38 -12.44 -10.95 -15.44
CA PRO A 38 -13.35 -9.80 -15.41
C PRO A 38 -13.85 -9.49 -13.99
N LEU A 39 -13.98 -10.53 -13.17
CA LEU A 39 -14.39 -10.43 -11.77
C LEU A 39 -13.30 -9.80 -10.89
N GLY A 40 -12.03 -10.13 -11.14
CA GLY A 40 -10.88 -9.47 -10.50
C GLY A 40 -10.78 -7.99 -10.87
N TRP A 41 -11.05 -7.63 -12.13
CA TRP A 41 -11.12 -6.24 -12.58
C TRP A 41 -12.22 -5.45 -11.88
N ALA A 42 -13.42 -6.03 -11.78
CA ALA A 42 -14.52 -5.42 -11.05
C ALA A 42 -14.16 -5.17 -9.59
N GLY A 43 -13.52 -6.15 -8.93
CA GLY A 43 -13.03 -6.01 -7.55
C GLY A 43 -12.01 -4.87 -7.38
N ILE A 44 -11.04 -4.75 -8.29
CA ILE A 44 -10.03 -3.66 -8.27
C ILE A 44 -10.69 -2.28 -8.42
N VAL A 45 -11.63 -2.14 -9.35
CA VAL A 45 -12.34 -0.87 -9.58
C VAL A 45 -13.18 -0.50 -8.37
N ILE A 46 -13.94 -1.45 -7.82
CA ILE A 46 -14.76 -1.24 -6.62
C ILE A 46 -13.88 -0.85 -5.43
N GLY A 47 -12.77 -1.55 -5.23
CA GLY A 47 -11.81 -1.22 -4.17
C GLY A 47 -11.20 0.18 -4.34
N GLY A 48 -10.84 0.55 -5.56
CA GLY A 48 -10.37 1.90 -5.88
C GLY A 48 -11.41 2.97 -5.54
N VAL A 49 -12.68 2.76 -5.90
CA VAL A 49 -13.79 3.66 -5.57
C VAL A 49 -14.02 3.72 -4.06
N ALA A 50 -13.98 2.59 -3.37
CA ALA A 50 -14.17 2.50 -1.92
C ALA A 50 -13.15 3.37 -1.17
N VAL A 51 -11.87 3.22 -1.52
CA VAL A 51 -10.79 4.00 -0.93
C VAL A 51 -10.90 5.47 -1.30
N PHE A 52 -11.29 5.80 -2.53
CA PHE A 52 -11.53 7.19 -2.93
C PHE A 52 -12.64 7.85 -2.10
N ILE A 53 -13.74 7.14 -1.85
CA ILE A 53 -14.85 7.63 -1.00
C ILE A 53 -14.36 7.88 0.42
N LEU A 54 -13.63 6.92 1.01
CA LEU A 54 -13.04 7.02 2.35
C LEU A 54 -12.06 8.21 2.46
N SER A 55 -11.26 8.42 1.42
CA SER A 55 -10.24 9.47 1.38
C SER A 55 -10.74 10.86 1.02
N SER A 56 -11.91 10.99 0.38
CA SER A 56 -12.41 12.28 -0.09
C SER A 56 -12.87 13.23 1.02
N GLY A 57 -13.14 12.73 2.23
CA GLY A 57 -13.48 13.53 3.42
C GLY A 57 -14.67 14.50 3.25
N GLY A 58 -15.44 14.40 2.17
CA GLY A 58 -16.51 15.34 1.83
C GLY A 58 -16.12 16.65 1.18
N ARG A 59 -14.86 16.87 0.82
CA ARG A 59 -14.41 18.15 0.22
C ARG A 59 -13.59 17.90 -1.05
N LEU A 60 -14.30 17.55 -2.12
CA LEU A 60 -13.74 17.39 -3.47
C LEU A 60 -13.26 18.73 -4.07
N TYR A 61 -13.73 19.86 -3.53
CA TYR A 61 -13.60 21.19 -4.14
C TYR A 61 -12.28 21.96 -3.87
N GLY A 62 -11.26 21.29 -3.31
CA GLY A 62 -9.99 21.95 -2.95
C GLY A 62 -8.75 21.12 -3.28
N ILE A 63 -8.87 20.16 -4.21
CA ILE A 63 -7.76 19.28 -4.57
C ILE A 63 -6.75 20.07 -5.40
N SER A 64 -5.58 20.35 -4.83
CA SER A 64 -4.48 20.92 -5.60
C SER A 64 -4.00 19.89 -6.62
N VAL A 65 -3.92 20.29 -7.89
CA VAL A 65 -3.39 19.47 -9.00
C VAL A 65 -2.01 18.90 -8.63
N LYS A 66 -1.20 19.65 -7.88
CA LYS A 66 0.10 19.19 -7.37
C LYS A 66 -0.04 17.98 -6.44
N THR A 67 -1.00 17.98 -5.52
CA THR A 67 -1.25 16.84 -4.62
C THR A 67 -1.68 15.61 -5.42
N MET A 68 -2.50 15.82 -6.46
CA MET A 68 -3.00 14.73 -7.29
C MET A 68 -1.89 14.07 -8.10
N VAL A 69 -1.06 14.87 -8.77
CA VAL A 69 0.09 14.38 -9.55
C VAL A 69 1.09 13.64 -8.66
N ILE A 70 1.41 14.20 -7.49
CA ILE A 70 2.35 13.55 -6.55
C ILE A 70 1.75 12.24 -5.99
N GLY A 71 0.44 12.18 -5.77
CA GLY A 71 -0.26 10.96 -5.32
C GLY A 71 -0.23 9.86 -6.36
N PHE A 72 -0.59 10.21 -7.60
CA PHE A 72 -0.56 9.27 -8.71
C PHE A 72 0.87 8.79 -8.99
N ALA A 73 1.86 9.70 -9.06
CA ALA A 73 3.26 9.34 -9.25
C ALA A 73 3.79 8.42 -8.13
N CYS A 74 3.38 8.67 -6.88
CA CYS A 74 3.73 7.81 -5.76
C CYS A 74 3.10 6.42 -5.91
N GLY A 75 1.80 6.34 -6.23
CA GLY A 75 1.09 5.09 -6.46
C GLY A 75 1.65 4.29 -7.63
N THR A 76 2.04 4.96 -8.73
CA THR A 76 2.67 4.31 -9.88
C THR A 76 4.04 3.75 -9.54
N CYS A 77 4.88 4.50 -8.80
CA CYS A 77 6.18 3.99 -8.37
C CYS A 77 6.06 2.78 -7.45
N PHE A 78 5.07 2.77 -6.55
CA PHE A 78 4.79 1.61 -5.70
C PHE A 78 4.30 0.41 -6.51
N ALA A 79 3.35 0.62 -7.43
CA ALA A 79 2.83 -0.44 -8.29
C ALA A 79 3.95 -1.06 -9.15
N LEU A 80 4.79 -0.22 -9.77
CA LEU A 80 5.95 -0.67 -10.54
C LEU A 80 6.93 -1.46 -9.68
N THR A 81 7.22 -0.98 -8.47
CA THR A 81 8.12 -1.69 -7.54
C THR A 81 7.55 -3.07 -7.20
N SER A 82 6.25 -3.17 -6.88
CA SER A 82 5.62 -4.45 -6.58
C SER A 82 5.59 -5.41 -7.78
N LEU A 83 5.34 -4.92 -8.99
CA LEU A 83 5.40 -5.73 -10.21
C LEU A 83 6.82 -6.23 -10.50
N LEU A 84 7.82 -5.35 -10.42
CA LEU A 84 9.23 -5.71 -10.63
C LEU A 84 9.73 -6.71 -9.58
N VAL A 85 9.31 -6.56 -8.32
CA VAL A 85 9.64 -7.52 -7.24
C VAL A 85 9.06 -8.90 -7.52
N ARG A 86 7.82 -8.96 -8.03
CA ARG A 86 7.19 -10.22 -8.43
C ARG A 86 7.98 -10.88 -9.57
N GLU A 87 8.31 -10.14 -10.62
CA GLU A 87 9.11 -10.67 -11.72
C GLU A 87 10.50 -11.12 -11.27
N ALA A 88 11.19 -10.33 -10.46
CA ALA A 88 12.50 -10.71 -9.92
C ALA A 88 12.42 -12.00 -9.10
N SER A 89 11.31 -12.24 -8.40
CA SER A 89 11.07 -13.49 -7.67
C SER A 89 10.83 -14.68 -8.61
N HIS A 90 10.16 -14.47 -9.75
CA HIS A 90 9.93 -15.50 -10.78
C HIS A 90 11.15 -15.80 -11.65
N MET A 91 12.02 -14.81 -11.89
CA MET A 91 13.29 -14.99 -12.62
C MET A 91 14.28 -15.85 -11.83
N LEU A 92 14.14 -15.91 -10.50
CA LEU A 92 14.98 -16.73 -9.66
C LEU A 92 14.47 -18.17 -9.72
N SER A 93 15.28 -19.10 -10.26
CA SER A 93 14.95 -20.52 -10.42
C SER A 93 14.97 -21.29 -9.09
N VAL A 94 14.35 -20.74 -8.06
CA VAL A 94 14.25 -21.27 -6.70
C VAL A 94 12.76 -21.31 -6.28
N PRO A 95 12.40 -21.99 -5.18
CA PRO A 95 11.02 -21.96 -4.69
C PRO A 95 10.54 -20.52 -4.46
N HIS A 96 9.30 -20.20 -4.87
CA HIS A 96 8.72 -18.86 -4.82
C HIS A 96 8.87 -18.15 -3.47
N THR A 97 8.80 -18.89 -2.35
CA THR A 97 8.99 -18.37 -0.99
C THR A 97 10.42 -17.91 -0.73
N LEU A 98 11.41 -18.69 -1.18
CA LEU A 98 12.82 -18.34 -1.04
C LEU A 98 13.20 -17.19 -1.98
N GLY A 99 12.63 -17.16 -3.19
CA GLY A 99 12.79 -16.05 -4.14
C GLY A 99 12.24 -14.74 -3.58
N ALA A 100 11.03 -14.77 -3.02
CA ALA A 100 10.41 -13.61 -2.38
C ALA A 100 11.24 -13.10 -1.19
N ALA A 101 11.76 -14.00 -0.35
CA ALA A 101 12.61 -13.62 0.78
C ALA A 101 13.94 -12.99 0.31
N TRP A 102 14.54 -13.52 -0.75
CA TRP A 102 15.78 -13.00 -1.32
C TRP A 102 15.59 -11.61 -1.93
N VAL A 103 14.53 -11.41 -2.71
CA VAL A 103 14.17 -10.11 -3.26
C VAL A 103 13.84 -9.11 -2.15
N LEU A 104 13.09 -9.54 -1.13
CA LEU A 104 12.77 -8.71 0.03
C LEU A 104 14.02 -8.22 0.76
N LEU A 105 15.02 -9.10 0.95
CA LEU A 105 16.29 -8.73 1.57
C LEU A 105 16.97 -7.60 0.80
N TRP A 106 17.10 -7.75 -0.52
CA TRP A 106 17.72 -6.72 -1.36
C TRP A 106 16.94 -5.41 -1.35
N VAL A 107 15.61 -5.46 -1.44
CA VAL A 107 14.76 -4.26 -1.35
C VAL A 107 14.94 -3.57 -0.01
N LEU A 108 14.95 -4.31 1.11
CA LEU A 108 15.19 -3.76 2.44
C LEU A 108 16.59 -3.15 2.59
N CYS A 109 17.62 -3.79 2.04
CA CYS A 109 18.98 -3.25 2.04
C CYS A 109 19.05 -1.91 1.30
N VAL A 110 18.53 -1.87 0.07
CA VAL A 110 18.50 -0.63 -0.74
C VAL A 110 17.68 0.45 -0.05
N GLN A 111 16.51 0.11 0.48
CA GLN A 111 15.64 1.02 1.21
C GLN A 111 16.33 1.59 2.46
N THR A 112 17.00 0.72 3.23
CA THR A 112 17.68 1.10 4.47
C THR A 112 18.86 2.03 4.18
N VAL A 113 19.70 1.70 3.20
CA VAL A 113 20.84 2.54 2.80
C VAL A 113 20.36 3.89 2.29
N THR A 114 19.40 3.90 1.37
CA THR A 114 18.88 5.15 0.77
C THR A 114 18.26 6.05 1.82
N LEU A 115 17.40 5.50 2.69
CA LEU A 115 16.73 6.28 3.72
C LEU A 115 17.69 6.75 4.81
N SER A 116 18.67 5.91 5.21
CA SER A 116 19.68 6.29 6.19
C SER A 116 20.58 7.40 5.68
N THR A 117 21.01 7.34 4.42
CA THR A 117 21.79 8.41 3.77
C THR A 117 20.98 9.70 3.69
N TYR A 118 19.72 9.62 3.26
CA TYR A 118 18.85 10.79 3.19
C TYR A 118 18.64 11.46 4.56
N ILE A 119 18.36 10.67 5.60
CA ILE A 119 18.20 11.18 6.98
C ILE A 119 19.52 11.74 7.51
N GLY A 120 20.65 11.09 7.23
CA GLY A 120 21.97 11.55 7.63
C GLY A 120 22.31 12.93 7.07
N LEU A 121 21.95 13.18 5.81
CA LEU A 121 22.19 14.46 5.13
C LEU A 121 21.18 15.55 5.53
N THR A 122 19.92 15.21 5.81
CA THR A 122 18.89 16.20 6.10
C THR A 122 18.72 16.51 7.59
N ASN A 123 18.67 15.49 8.46
CA ASN A 123 18.37 15.65 9.88
C ASN A 123 19.02 14.53 10.73
N PRO A 124 20.32 14.63 11.06
CA PRO A 124 21.05 13.59 11.80
C PRO A 124 20.56 13.41 13.25
N VAL A 125 19.81 14.37 13.80
CA VAL A 125 19.21 14.30 15.15
C VAL A 125 18.25 13.11 15.28
N ILE A 126 17.60 12.69 14.19
CA ILE A 126 16.67 11.57 14.16
C ILE A 126 17.35 10.27 14.62
N PHE A 127 18.63 10.05 14.29
CA PHE A 127 19.36 8.87 14.75
C PHE A 127 19.54 8.82 16.27
N LYS A 128 19.72 9.98 16.92
CA LYS A 128 19.80 10.05 18.39
C LYS A 128 18.45 9.71 19.02
N GLN A 129 17.35 10.18 18.43
CA GLN A 129 15.98 9.87 18.89
C GLN A 129 15.65 8.38 18.73
N LEU A 130 16.01 7.75 17.59
CA LEU A 130 15.86 6.30 17.42
C LEU A 130 16.66 5.52 18.47
N LYS A 131 17.88 5.97 18.77
CA LYS A 131 18.71 5.37 19.83
C LYS A 131 18.18 5.60 21.24
N ALA A 132 17.35 6.61 21.48
CA ALA A 132 16.69 6.80 22.78
C ALA A 132 15.49 5.85 22.92
N ALA A 133 14.73 5.63 21.85
CA ALA A 133 13.52 4.80 21.83
C ALA A 133 13.75 3.34 21.38
N LYS A 134 14.91 2.75 21.68
CA LYS A 134 15.33 1.44 21.10
C LYS A 134 14.30 0.34 21.24
N LYS A 135 13.66 0.21 22.42
CA LYS A 135 12.68 -0.86 22.68
C LYS A 135 11.44 -0.74 21.79
N GLN A 136 10.90 0.48 21.64
CA GLN A 136 9.75 0.73 20.77
C GLN A 136 10.11 0.57 19.30
N VAL A 137 11.27 1.10 18.88
CA VAL A 137 11.77 0.98 17.51
C VAL A 137 11.98 -0.49 17.14
N LEU A 138 12.58 -1.30 18.01
CA LEU A 138 12.78 -2.74 17.77
C LEU A 138 11.45 -3.48 17.66
N ALA A 139 10.49 -3.21 18.55
CA ALA A 139 9.18 -3.85 18.49
C ALA A 139 8.44 -3.53 17.17
N ILE A 140 8.40 -2.25 16.80
CA ILE A 140 7.76 -1.81 15.54
C ILE A 140 8.50 -2.38 14.33
N SER A 141 9.84 -2.42 14.36
CA SER A 141 10.65 -2.95 13.27
C SER A 141 10.44 -4.45 13.08
N ALA A 142 10.35 -5.21 14.17
CA ALA A 142 10.09 -6.66 14.11
C ALA A 142 8.70 -6.95 13.49
N VAL A 143 7.67 -6.22 13.93
CA VAL A 143 6.31 -6.37 13.40
C VAL A 143 6.24 -5.93 11.93
N SER A 144 6.88 -4.82 11.55
CA SER A 144 6.97 -4.37 10.16
C SER A 144 7.73 -5.35 9.26
N CYS A 145 8.77 -6.00 9.79
CA CYS A 145 9.52 -7.02 9.06
C CYS A 145 8.62 -8.22 8.73
N LEU A 146 7.88 -8.72 9.73
CA LEU A 146 6.90 -9.79 9.53
C LEU A 146 5.83 -9.40 8.50
N GLY A 147 5.31 -8.17 8.57
CA GLY A 147 4.38 -7.65 7.59
C GLY A 147 4.96 -7.66 6.17
N SER A 148 6.22 -7.23 6.01
CA SER A 148 6.90 -7.20 4.71
C SER A 148 7.10 -8.60 4.13
N ILE A 149 7.45 -9.58 4.96
CA ILE A 149 7.55 -10.99 4.56
C ILE A 149 6.21 -11.49 4.02
N CYS A 150 5.10 -11.24 4.75
CA CYS A 150 3.77 -11.65 4.31
C CYS A 150 3.38 -11.00 2.97
N TRP A 151 3.63 -9.70 2.81
CA TRP A 151 3.31 -8.98 1.57
C TRP A 151 4.10 -9.50 0.36
N PHE A 152 5.42 -9.67 0.51
CA PHE A 152 6.28 -10.15 -0.58
C PHE A 152 5.96 -11.60 -0.95
N THR A 153 5.71 -12.45 0.04
CA THR A 153 5.27 -13.82 -0.20
C THR A 153 3.95 -13.87 -0.94
N ALA A 154 2.97 -13.06 -0.55
CA ALA A 154 1.67 -12.98 -1.25
C ALA A 154 1.81 -12.50 -2.70
N MET A 155 2.64 -11.47 -2.95
CA MET A 155 2.88 -10.95 -4.31
C MET A 155 3.64 -11.94 -5.21
N ALA A 156 4.46 -12.83 -4.63
CA ALA A 156 5.10 -13.91 -5.37
C ALA A 156 4.10 -15.03 -5.73
N LEU A 157 3.13 -15.32 -4.86
CA LEU A 157 2.13 -16.37 -5.09
C LEU A 157 1.01 -15.91 -6.03
N GLN A 158 0.50 -14.68 -5.88
CA GLN A 158 -0.68 -14.19 -6.58
C GLN A 158 -0.45 -12.82 -7.22
N HIS A 159 -1.22 -12.49 -8.27
CA HIS A 159 -1.10 -11.22 -8.97
C HIS A 159 -1.13 -10.02 -8.02
N VAL A 160 -0.18 -9.10 -8.21
CA VAL A 160 0.03 -7.92 -7.36
C VAL A 160 -1.25 -7.11 -7.17
N ALA A 161 -2.05 -6.95 -8.23
CA ALA A 161 -3.29 -6.19 -8.19
C ALA A 161 -4.33 -6.80 -7.24
N LEU A 162 -4.47 -8.13 -7.21
CA LEU A 162 -5.39 -8.84 -6.31
C LEU A 162 -4.93 -8.70 -4.87
N VAL A 163 -3.64 -8.94 -4.60
CA VAL A 163 -3.04 -8.82 -3.26
C VAL A 163 -3.21 -7.41 -2.71
N LYS A 164 -2.96 -6.38 -3.53
CA LYS A 164 -3.10 -4.97 -3.14
C LYS A 164 -4.55 -4.57 -2.90
N THR A 165 -5.50 -5.13 -3.66
CA THR A 165 -6.93 -4.89 -3.44
C THR A 165 -7.39 -5.55 -2.14
N LEU A 166 -7.00 -6.81 -1.87
CA LEU A 166 -7.28 -7.46 -0.59
C LEU A 166 -6.65 -6.72 0.58
N GLY A 167 -5.44 -6.17 0.40
CA GLY A 167 -4.78 -5.35 1.43
C GLY A 167 -5.56 -4.10 1.83
N GLN A 168 -6.57 -3.67 1.07
CA GLN A 168 -7.48 -2.60 1.50
C GLN A 168 -8.30 -2.99 2.74
N LEU A 169 -8.39 -4.28 3.08
CA LEU A 169 -8.93 -4.77 4.36
C LEU A 169 -8.22 -4.18 5.58
N GLU A 170 -6.97 -3.73 5.44
CA GLU A 170 -6.28 -3.00 6.51
C GLU A 170 -7.05 -1.72 6.91
N VAL A 171 -7.66 -1.03 5.94
CA VAL A 171 -8.45 0.19 6.19
C VAL A 171 -9.73 -0.14 6.95
N LEU A 172 -10.36 -1.27 6.62
CA LEU A 172 -11.49 -1.84 7.35
C LEU A 172 -11.13 -2.10 8.82
N LEU A 173 -10.03 -2.81 9.06
CA LEU A 173 -9.58 -3.17 10.40
C LEU A 173 -9.18 -1.95 11.22
N THR A 174 -8.47 -0.99 10.62
CA THR A 174 -8.06 0.24 11.32
C THR A 174 -9.25 1.11 11.71
N LEU A 175 -10.29 1.21 10.86
CA LEU A 175 -11.54 1.89 11.19
C LEU A 175 -12.33 1.16 12.28
N LEU A 176 -12.43 -0.17 12.22
CA LEU A 176 -13.06 -0.97 13.28
C LEU A 176 -12.36 -0.78 14.62
N LEU A 177 -11.02 -0.82 14.63
CA LEU A 177 -10.23 -0.58 15.84
C LEU A 177 -10.44 0.84 16.36
N SER A 178 -10.51 1.84 15.48
CA SER A 178 -10.80 3.22 15.87
C SER A 178 -12.20 3.36 16.47
N HIS A 179 -13.21 2.71 15.90
CA HIS A 179 -14.55 2.75 16.45
C HIS A 179 -14.62 2.07 17.83
N TYR A 180 -14.07 0.86 17.95
CA TYR A 180 -14.17 0.07 19.19
C TYR A 180 -13.28 0.61 20.31
N TRP A 181 -12.07 1.08 19.98
CA TRP A 181 -11.06 1.48 20.95
C TRP A 181 -11.06 2.99 21.21
N LEU A 182 -11.24 3.81 20.18
CA LEU A 182 -11.23 5.28 20.27
C LEU A 182 -12.65 5.87 20.39
N LYS A 183 -13.71 5.06 20.27
CA LYS A 183 -15.13 5.48 20.37
C LYS A 183 -15.50 6.64 19.43
N ASN A 184 -14.79 6.77 18.31
CA ASN A 184 -15.12 7.78 17.31
C ASN A 184 -16.45 7.43 16.61
N THR A 185 -17.23 8.47 16.31
CA THR A 185 -18.49 8.34 15.58
C THR A 185 -18.21 8.06 14.12
N VAL A 186 -18.67 6.90 13.63
CA VAL A 186 -18.50 6.50 12.23
C VAL A 186 -19.50 7.27 11.37
N THR A 187 -19.01 7.93 10.34
CA THR A 187 -19.85 8.64 9.38
C THR A 187 -20.49 7.68 8.39
N LYS A 188 -21.66 8.05 7.83
CA LYS A 188 -22.35 7.22 6.81
C LYS A 188 -21.46 6.88 5.61
N ARG A 189 -20.49 7.75 5.28
CA ARG A 189 -19.53 7.54 4.17
C ARG A 189 -18.50 6.47 4.50
N GLU A 190 -18.00 6.46 5.72
CA GLU A 190 -17.07 5.43 6.19
C GLU A 190 -17.75 4.07 6.13
N ILE A 191 -19.02 3.96 6.54
CA ILE A 191 -19.81 2.72 6.43
C ILE A 191 -19.96 2.28 4.96
N THR A 192 -20.31 3.19 4.04
CA THR A 192 -20.42 2.82 2.61
C THR A 192 -19.09 2.38 2.03
N GLY A 193 -17.98 3.04 2.40
CA GLY A 193 -16.64 2.65 1.98
C GLY A 193 -16.25 1.28 2.57
N LEU A 194 -16.57 1.04 3.83
CA LEU A 194 -16.40 -0.23 4.55
C LEU A 194 -17.03 -1.39 3.77
N LEU A 195 -18.30 -1.23 3.39
CA LEU A 195 -19.06 -2.23 2.65
C LEU A 195 -18.47 -2.45 1.25
N LEU A 196 -18.09 -1.38 0.55
CA LEU A 196 -17.47 -1.48 -0.78
C LEU A 196 -16.13 -2.21 -0.74
N VAL A 197 -15.27 -1.97 0.27
CA VAL A 197 -14.02 -2.72 0.43
C VAL A 197 -14.33 -4.20 0.71
N GLY A 198 -15.35 -4.50 1.52
CA GLY A 198 -15.78 -5.88 1.77
C GLY A 198 -16.22 -6.61 0.49
N VAL A 199 -17.04 -5.96 -0.34
CA VAL A 199 -17.46 -6.49 -1.64
C VAL A 199 -16.27 -6.64 -2.60
N ALA A 200 -15.36 -5.66 -2.64
CA ALA A 200 -14.15 -5.76 -3.44
C ALA A 200 -13.31 -6.97 -3.03
N ALA A 201 -13.14 -7.20 -1.73
CA ALA A 201 -12.39 -8.33 -1.20
C ALA A 201 -13.03 -9.68 -1.56
N THR A 202 -14.36 -9.83 -1.42
CA THR A 202 -15.03 -11.09 -1.77
C THR A 202 -14.95 -11.38 -3.26
N MET A 203 -15.10 -10.36 -4.11
CA MET A 203 -14.92 -10.53 -5.56
C MET A 203 -13.49 -10.93 -5.89
N VAL A 204 -12.49 -10.26 -5.32
CA VAL A 204 -11.07 -10.59 -5.57
C VAL A 204 -10.70 -12.01 -5.08
N MET A 205 -11.30 -12.49 -4.00
CA MET A 205 -11.09 -13.86 -3.52
C MET A 205 -11.69 -14.94 -4.44
N TRP A 206 -12.72 -14.59 -5.21
CA TRP A 206 -13.41 -15.49 -6.15
C TRP A 206 -12.89 -15.38 -7.59
N ALA A 207 -11.93 -14.48 -7.82
CA ALA A 207 -11.38 -14.13 -9.13
C ALA A 207 -10.16 -14.99 -9.52
#